data_AF-A0A316DR21-F1
#
_entry.id   AF-A0A316DR21-F1
#
_cell.length_a   1.000
_cell.length_b   1.000
_cell.length_c   1.000
_cell.angle_alpha   90.00
_cell.angle_beta   90.00
_cell.angle_gamma   90.00
#
_symmetry.space_group_name_H-M   'P 1'
#
loop_
_entity.id
_entity.type
_entity.pdbx_description
1 polymer ?
#
loop_
_entity_poly.entity_id
_entity_poly.type
_entity_poly.pdbx_seq_one_letter_code
_entity_poly.pdbx_strand_id
1 'polypeptide(L)'
;MRQYDILGGETEIKEHRRKRRKVVSQSNNAVVPNNTTTTNVPRTKPVTVTTTQRENTLVATIEKKVSLKNHQIVTTTHYIPEFKSQHENSRENVKGNTGEYNGYMSRNTGRYVDRIIENWLTAIELNQENKQKDYNDQVYVTFLTLTLPCKQVHGDNYIKNQCLDPMIEWLRSSEKKNKRSGAGVDAYLWRAESQKNGDIHFHLILDRWVVADLVRNKWNQIIERLKYVTMYKKTQEYIYRDGFKFREEQAQKQIERLQYVLQNAIEDNKMIPDTKYVNHPMVRETLNQIINDYRMMPAAEKKKLSGFGLSDEVARMLVYKMQLKAYEIGKNEGWSNPNTTDIHKLGNISSISAYIKKYVSKSDIVEPKLEKNQRALIKEQDGKRRIYTLREGGDWDNLLDYYDENAPLYEITFTSRKVRGRIWGKSRNLSDGADGKKIQAAQFVTETKIIADDVVWGRQITRWSTNDDVSEYVENVKQEIPEEEVKRIAEIIQSDYCEVIPLGKYAVKVHHKTKKKLKYFKPIKQVEFLHKVSPALEKRYLAHYDNIFQMIYGSNSDTSTTQIAA
;
A
#
# COMPACT_ATOMS: atom_id res chain seq x y z
N MET A 1 1.47 -25.48 1.03
CA MET A 1 2.65 -25.15 0.18
C MET A 1 3.42 -24.04 0.88
N ARG A 2 4.73 -24.16 1.09
CA ARG A 2 5.55 -23.10 1.69
C ARG A 2 6.00 -22.14 0.60
N GLN A 3 5.68 -20.86 0.74
CA GLN A 3 6.15 -19.80 -0.16
C GLN A 3 7.06 -18.86 0.65
N TYR A 4 8.22 -18.55 0.07
CA TYR A 4 9.16 -17.57 0.58
C TYR A 4 9.10 -16.33 -0.31
N ASP A 5 9.04 -15.14 0.27
CA ASP A 5 9.16 -13.90 -0.49
C ASP A 5 10.64 -13.54 -0.79
N ILE A 6 10.84 -12.47 -1.57
CA ILE A 6 12.17 -11.97 -2.00
C ILE A 6 13.04 -11.51 -0.81
N LEU A 7 12.48 -11.44 0.40
CA LEU A 7 13.13 -11.00 1.64
C LEU A 7 13.14 -12.10 2.74
N GLY A 8 12.82 -13.35 2.39
CA GLY A 8 12.90 -14.50 3.30
C GLY A 8 11.73 -14.66 4.28
N GLY A 9 10.61 -13.98 4.09
CA GLY A 9 9.40 -14.21 4.88
C GLY A 9 8.71 -15.52 4.49
N GLU A 10 8.55 -16.44 5.44
CA GLU A 10 7.83 -17.71 5.25
C GLU A 10 6.33 -17.55 5.55
N THR A 11 5.46 -18.07 4.67
CA THR A 11 4.03 -18.28 4.96
C THR A 11 3.53 -19.61 4.41
N GLU A 12 2.63 -20.27 5.15
CA GLU A 12 2.08 -21.58 4.80
C GLU A 12 0.64 -21.46 4.31
N ILE A 13 0.38 -21.89 3.07
CA ILE A 13 -0.97 -21.90 2.48
C ILE A 13 -1.49 -23.34 2.34
N LYS A 14 -2.69 -23.61 2.86
CA LYS A 14 -3.45 -24.85 2.66
C LYS A 14 -4.50 -24.66 1.56
N GLU A 15 -4.52 -25.53 0.56
CA GLU A 15 -5.51 -25.51 -0.52
C GLU A 15 -6.81 -26.19 -0.09
N HIS A 16 -7.95 -25.53 -0.29
CA HIS A 16 -9.29 -26.15 -0.18
C HIS A 16 -9.91 -26.34 -1.57
N ARG A 17 -10.14 -27.61 -1.96
CA ARG A 17 -10.97 -27.96 -3.12
C ARG A 17 -12.43 -27.57 -2.86
N ARG A 18 -12.98 -26.62 -3.63
CA ARG A 18 -14.43 -26.35 -3.67
C ARG A 18 -15.16 -27.43 -4.46
N LYS A 19 -16.27 -27.96 -3.92
CA LYS A 19 -17.27 -28.72 -4.69
C LYS A 19 -18.29 -27.73 -5.30
N ARG A 20 -18.76 -28.01 -6.51
CA ARG A 20 -19.85 -27.25 -7.17
C ARG A 20 -21.16 -27.40 -6.39
N ARG A 21 -21.92 -26.32 -6.20
CA ARG A 21 -23.34 -26.35 -5.79
C ARG A 21 -24.24 -26.08 -7.02
N LYS A 22 -25.42 -26.71 -7.06
CA LYS A 22 -26.46 -26.49 -8.08
C LYS A 22 -27.32 -25.28 -7.70
N VAL A 23 -27.84 -24.60 -8.71
CA VAL A 23 -28.90 -23.59 -8.58
C VAL A 23 -30.26 -24.29 -8.43
N VAL A 24 -31.11 -23.77 -7.54
CA VAL A 24 -32.56 -24.04 -7.53
C VAL A 24 -33.27 -22.72 -7.24
N SER A 25 -34.25 -22.38 -8.08
CA SER A 25 -35.12 -21.22 -7.96
C SER A 25 -36.45 -21.59 -7.30
N GLN A 26 -36.97 -20.78 -6.38
CA GLN A 26 -38.40 -20.79 -6.03
C GLN A 26 -38.93 -19.38 -5.83
N SER A 27 -40.15 -19.17 -6.33
CA SER A 27 -41.01 -18.00 -6.13
C SER A 27 -41.80 -18.13 -4.81
N ASN A 28 -42.37 -17.03 -4.31
CA ASN A 28 -43.83 -16.89 -4.16
C ASN A 28 -44.27 -15.59 -3.46
N ASN A 29 -45.06 -14.80 -4.18
CA ASN A 29 -46.36 -14.23 -3.80
C ASN A 29 -46.71 -13.93 -2.32
N ALA A 30 -46.85 -12.63 -2.05
CA ALA A 30 -48.15 -11.94 -1.85
C ALA A 30 -48.71 -11.62 -0.44
N VAL A 31 -49.63 -10.65 -0.52
CA VAL A 31 -50.76 -10.29 0.37
C VAL A 31 -50.63 -8.99 1.18
N VAL A 32 -51.61 -8.10 0.92
CA VAL A 32 -51.90 -6.81 1.55
C VAL A 32 -53.14 -6.97 2.45
N PRO A 33 -53.30 -6.17 3.50
CA PRO A 33 -54.64 -5.76 3.94
C PRO A 33 -54.82 -4.24 4.02
N ASN A 34 -55.99 -3.79 3.58
CA ASN A 34 -56.51 -2.42 3.73
C ASN A 34 -56.96 -2.13 5.17
N ASN A 35 -57.14 -0.86 5.53
CA ASN A 35 -58.32 -0.45 6.32
C ASN A 35 -58.68 1.04 6.23
N THR A 36 -59.99 1.30 6.45
CA THR A 36 -60.74 2.55 6.28
C THR A 36 -61.39 2.93 7.64
N THR A 37 -61.87 4.14 7.98
CA THR A 37 -62.17 5.42 7.30
C THR A 37 -62.18 6.54 8.37
N THR A 38 -62.13 7.84 8.04
CA THR A 38 -63.11 8.84 8.60
C THR A 38 -63.06 10.22 7.92
N THR A 39 -64.16 10.98 8.10
CA THR A 39 -64.62 12.15 7.34
C THR A 39 -64.39 13.50 8.04
N ASN A 40 -64.28 14.61 7.28
CA ASN A 40 -65.21 15.76 7.35
C ASN A 40 -64.87 16.90 6.36
N VAL A 41 -65.84 17.81 6.16
CA VAL A 41 -66.06 18.71 4.99
C VAL A 41 -66.59 20.08 5.52
N PRO A 42 -66.73 21.19 4.75
CA PRO A 42 -65.83 21.92 3.82
C PRO A 42 -65.55 23.39 4.28
N ARG A 43 -64.76 24.16 3.51
CA ARG A 43 -65.04 25.61 3.29
C ARG A 43 -64.50 26.11 1.95
N THR A 44 -65.14 27.13 1.38
CA THR A 44 -65.02 27.54 -0.05
C THR A 44 -64.41 28.92 -0.27
N LYS A 45 -64.09 29.20 -1.55
CA LYS A 45 -63.64 30.47 -2.19
C LYS A 45 -62.12 30.71 -2.23
N PRO A 46 -61.62 31.48 -3.21
CA PRO A 46 -61.93 31.41 -4.64
C PRO A 46 -60.66 31.19 -5.48
N VAL A 47 -60.78 30.60 -6.67
CA VAL A 47 -59.63 30.36 -7.55
C VAL A 47 -59.11 31.67 -8.15
N THR A 48 -57.92 32.08 -7.74
CA THR A 48 -57.12 33.07 -8.47
C THR A 48 -56.09 32.32 -9.30
N VAL A 49 -56.13 32.46 -10.62
CA VAL A 49 -55.17 31.79 -11.52
C VAL A 49 -53.85 32.57 -11.52
N THR A 50 -53.04 32.35 -10.49
CA THR A 50 -51.61 32.65 -10.53
C THR A 50 -50.89 31.53 -11.25
N THR A 51 -50.24 31.83 -12.37
CA THR A 51 -49.35 30.92 -13.10
C THR A 51 -48.14 30.59 -12.24
N THR A 52 -48.25 29.60 -11.37
CA THR A 52 -47.11 29.05 -10.62
C THR A 52 -46.13 28.45 -11.61
N GLN A 53 -44.91 29.00 -11.65
CA GLN A 53 -43.75 28.25 -12.15
C GLN A 53 -43.67 26.97 -11.32
N ARG A 54 -43.77 25.82 -12.00
CA ARG A 54 -43.81 24.52 -11.34
C ARG A 54 -42.39 24.11 -10.98
N GLU A 55 -42.09 24.08 -9.69
CA GLU A 55 -40.83 23.57 -9.19
C GLU A 55 -40.85 22.04 -9.21
N ASN A 56 -39.94 21.43 -9.98
CA ASN A 56 -39.67 20.00 -9.89
C ASN A 56 -38.95 19.73 -8.57
N THR A 57 -39.55 18.96 -7.67
CA THR A 57 -38.86 18.54 -6.44
C THR A 57 -37.85 17.45 -6.80
N LEU A 58 -36.57 17.83 -6.84
CA LEU A 58 -35.46 16.87 -6.93
C LEU A 58 -35.41 16.08 -5.61
N VAL A 59 -35.27 14.75 -5.71
CA VAL A 59 -35.33 13.83 -4.55
C VAL A 59 -33.98 13.17 -4.32
N ALA A 60 -33.33 12.74 -5.40
CA ALA A 60 -31.98 12.18 -5.36
C ALA A 60 -31.29 12.26 -6.73
N THR A 61 -29.96 12.21 -6.70
CA THR A 61 -29.13 11.96 -7.89
C THR A 61 -28.35 10.67 -7.68
N ILE A 62 -28.40 9.77 -8.66
CA ILE A 62 -27.56 8.57 -8.72
C ILE A 62 -26.44 8.84 -9.72
N GLU A 63 -25.19 8.75 -9.26
CA GLU A 63 -24.00 8.94 -10.10
C GLU A 63 -23.17 7.66 -10.16
N LYS A 64 -22.96 7.12 -11.35
CA LYS A 64 -21.98 6.05 -11.58
C LYS A 64 -20.64 6.70 -11.93
N LYS A 65 -19.65 6.51 -11.05
CA LYS A 65 -18.30 7.05 -11.22
C LYS A 65 -17.33 5.93 -11.59
N VAL A 66 -16.54 6.18 -12.62
CA VAL A 66 -15.41 5.33 -13.02
C VAL A 66 -14.12 6.05 -12.65
N SER A 67 -13.25 5.36 -11.92
CA SER A 67 -11.94 5.84 -11.48
C SER A 67 -10.84 5.00 -12.11
N LEU A 68 -9.97 5.65 -12.91
CA LEU A 68 -8.84 5.04 -13.59
C LEU A 68 -7.60 5.10 -12.71
N LYS A 69 -7.21 3.98 -12.10
CA LYS A 69 -5.99 3.85 -11.28
C LYS A 69 -4.95 3.07 -12.07
N ASN A 70 -3.66 3.25 -11.75
CA ASN A 70 -2.51 2.76 -12.54
C ASN A 70 -2.61 1.29 -13.04
N HIS A 71 -3.29 0.40 -12.31
CA HIS A 71 -3.47 -1.01 -12.69
C HIS A 71 -4.91 -1.55 -12.46
N GLN A 72 -5.91 -0.68 -12.31
CA GLN A 72 -7.30 -1.12 -12.07
C GLN A 72 -8.30 -0.01 -12.36
N ILE A 73 -9.47 -0.40 -12.85
CA ILE A 73 -10.64 0.46 -12.97
C ILE A 73 -11.53 0.19 -11.77
N VAL A 74 -12.03 1.25 -11.13
CA VAL A 74 -13.01 1.13 -10.05
C VAL A 74 -14.29 1.87 -10.45
N THR A 75 -15.38 1.12 -10.55
CA THR A 75 -16.72 1.67 -10.80
C THR A 75 -17.48 1.71 -9.48
N THR A 76 -18.05 2.85 -9.12
CA THR A 76 -18.81 3.04 -7.87
C THR A 76 -20.10 3.79 -8.15
N THR A 77 -21.22 3.25 -7.69
CA THR A 77 -22.53 3.92 -7.77
C THR A 77 -22.79 4.71 -6.49
N HIS A 78 -22.91 6.03 -6.60
CA HIS A 78 -23.23 6.91 -5.48
C HIS A 78 -24.71 7.29 -5.50
N TYR A 79 -25.38 7.16 -4.37
CA TYR A 79 -26.71 7.72 -4.12
C TYR A 79 -26.55 9.03 -3.35
N ILE A 80 -27.00 10.14 -3.93
CA ILE A 80 -26.93 11.49 -3.36
C ILE A 80 -28.36 11.95 -3.09
N PRO A 81 -28.87 11.88 -1.83
CA PRO A 81 -30.18 12.43 -1.49
C PRO A 81 -30.14 13.96 -1.50
N GLU A 82 -31.26 14.59 -1.86
CA GLU A 82 -31.46 16.06 -1.79
C GLU A 82 -31.16 16.59 -0.38
N PHE A 83 -31.72 15.90 0.62
CA PHE A 83 -31.61 16.23 2.02
C PHE A 83 -30.48 15.44 2.66
N LYS A 84 -29.45 16.16 3.14
CA LYS A 84 -28.40 15.58 3.98
C LYS A 84 -28.97 15.18 5.35
N SER A 85 -29.49 13.96 5.47
CA SER A 85 -29.59 13.34 6.78
C SER A 85 -28.17 13.19 7.34
N GLN A 86 -27.91 13.76 8.52
CA GLN A 86 -26.69 13.43 9.26
C GLN A 86 -26.84 12.00 9.76
N HIS A 87 -26.32 11.02 9.03
CA HIS A 87 -26.30 9.63 9.48
C HIS A 87 -25.72 9.55 10.90
N GLU A 88 -26.48 8.99 11.82
CA GLU A 88 -26.16 8.96 13.24
C GLU A 88 -24.83 8.22 13.50
N ASN A 89 -24.58 7.17 12.73
CA ASN A 89 -23.32 6.42 12.66
C ASN A 89 -22.08 7.30 12.37
N SER A 90 -22.25 8.44 11.67
CA SER A 90 -21.13 9.38 11.44
C SER A 90 -20.75 10.15 12.71
N ARG A 91 -21.71 10.37 13.62
CA ARG A 91 -21.50 11.00 14.93
C ARG A 91 -20.94 9.98 15.92
N GLU A 92 -21.30 8.70 15.81
CA GLU A 92 -20.70 7.63 16.60
C GLU A 92 -19.24 7.36 16.25
N ASN A 93 -18.87 7.38 14.96
CA ASN A 93 -17.46 7.31 14.54
C ASN A 93 -16.61 8.51 15.01
N VAL A 94 -17.24 9.57 15.54
CA VAL A 94 -16.59 10.73 16.17
C VAL A 94 -16.57 10.62 17.71
N LYS A 95 -17.38 9.75 18.32
CA LYS A 95 -17.38 9.52 19.77
C LYS A 95 -16.18 8.65 20.18
N GLY A 96 -15.37 9.17 21.11
CA GLY A 96 -14.62 8.30 22.03
C GLY A 96 -13.32 7.68 21.53
N ASN A 97 -12.56 8.33 20.64
CA ASN A 97 -11.13 8.01 20.56
C ASN A 97 -10.47 8.54 21.86
N THR A 98 -9.92 7.67 22.71
CA THR A 98 -9.42 7.99 24.07
C THR A 98 -8.16 8.87 24.12
N GLY A 99 -7.87 9.62 23.04
CA GLY A 99 -6.59 10.29 22.79
C GLY A 99 -5.44 9.34 22.47
N GLU A 100 -5.50 8.09 22.96
CA GLU A 100 -4.46 7.09 22.76
C GLU A 100 -4.47 6.47 21.37
N TYR A 101 -3.59 6.97 20.50
CA TYR A 101 -3.34 6.36 19.21
C TYR A 101 -3.05 4.85 19.34
N ASN A 102 -3.81 4.00 18.64
CA ASN A 102 -3.77 2.55 18.84
C ASN A 102 -2.50 1.86 18.28
N GLY A 103 -1.60 2.62 17.65
CA GLY A 103 -0.34 2.16 17.06
C GLY A 103 -0.46 1.59 15.65
N TYR A 104 -1.68 1.54 15.12
CA TYR A 104 -1.98 0.97 13.81
C TYR A 104 -2.80 1.94 12.96
N MET A 105 -2.74 1.73 11.64
CA MET A 105 -3.48 2.56 10.70
C MET A 105 -4.91 2.01 10.56
N SER A 106 -5.93 2.85 10.78
CA SER A 106 -7.32 2.43 10.52
C SER A 106 -7.51 2.07 9.04
N ARG A 107 -8.47 1.17 8.71
CA ARG A 107 -8.74 0.77 7.30
C ARG A 107 -8.99 1.98 6.39
N ASN A 108 -9.66 3.01 6.90
CA ASN A 108 -9.91 4.25 6.16
C ASN A 108 -8.66 5.13 6.02
N THR A 109 -7.80 5.20 7.03
CA THR A 109 -6.50 5.88 6.94
C THR A 109 -5.57 5.17 5.96
N GLY A 110 -5.57 3.82 5.94
CA GLY A 110 -4.84 3.01 4.97
C GLY A 110 -5.27 3.32 3.54
N ARG A 111 -6.58 3.26 3.27
CA ARG A 111 -7.17 3.65 1.98
C ARG A 111 -6.80 5.10 1.56
N TYR A 112 -6.71 6.04 2.50
CA TYR A 112 -6.30 7.42 2.22
C TYR A 112 -4.81 7.53 1.85
N VAL A 113 -3.93 6.87 2.62
CA VAL A 113 -2.49 6.84 2.36
C VAL A 113 -2.18 6.13 1.05
N ASP A 114 -2.80 4.98 0.80
CA ASP A 114 -2.71 4.24 -0.46
C ASP A 114 -3.10 5.11 -1.66
N ARG A 115 -4.18 5.89 -1.55
CA ARG A 115 -4.62 6.80 -2.62
C ARG A 115 -3.61 7.90 -2.90
N ILE A 116 -2.98 8.48 -1.87
CA ILE A 116 -1.92 9.49 -2.07
C ILE A 116 -0.74 8.86 -2.81
N ILE A 117 -0.28 7.70 -2.33
CA ILE A 117 0.89 7.00 -2.87
C ILE A 117 0.65 6.57 -4.32
N GLU A 118 -0.45 5.88 -4.63
CA GLU A 118 -0.76 5.42 -5.99
C GLU A 118 -0.75 6.60 -6.98
N ASN A 119 -1.38 7.72 -6.64
CA ASN A 119 -1.49 8.86 -7.54
C ASN A 119 -0.21 9.68 -7.65
N TRP A 120 0.50 9.88 -6.55
CA TRP A 120 1.80 10.57 -6.53
C TRP A 120 2.83 9.82 -7.37
N LEU A 121 2.94 8.50 -7.17
CA LEU A 121 3.87 7.67 -7.93
C LEU A 121 3.51 7.63 -9.42
N THR A 122 2.23 7.50 -9.76
CA THR A 122 1.77 7.53 -11.16
C THR A 122 2.04 8.89 -11.81
N ALA A 123 1.87 10.01 -11.09
CA ALA A 123 2.22 11.33 -11.59
C ALA A 123 3.72 11.45 -11.91
N ILE A 124 4.60 10.87 -11.07
CA ILE A 124 6.04 10.76 -11.35
C ILE A 124 6.29 9.90 -12.58
N GLU A 125 5.66 8.72 -12.70
CA GLU A 125 5.85 7.78 -13.82
C GLU A 125 5.65 8.46 -15.18
N LEU A 126 4.48 9.08 -15.35
CA LEU A 126 4.03 9.65 -16.62
C LEU A 126 4.78 10.94 -16.97
N ASN A 127 5.45 11.57 -16.00
CA ASN A 127 6.34 12.71 -16.23
C ASN A 127 7.80 12.30 -16.47
N GLN A 128 8.27 11.19 -15.91
CA GLN A 128 9.59 10.62 -16.21
C GLN A 128 9.66 10.12 -17.66
N GLU A 129 8.58 9.55 -18.18
CA GLU A 129 8.52 9.02 -19.55
C GLU A 129 8.55 10.13 -20.63
N ASN A 130 8.37 11.40 -20.27
CA ASN A 130 8.05 12.48 -21.21
C ASN A 130 9.13 13.56 -21.44
N LYS A 131 10.29 13.57 -20.75
CA LYS A 131 11.27 14.66 -20.90
C LYS A 131 12.74 14.23 -20.90
N GLN A 132 13.47 14.65 -21.93
CA GLN A 132 14.91 14.87 -21.86
C GLN A 132 15.18 15.99 -20.84
N LYS A 133 15.49 15.63 -19.60
CA LYS A 133 15.98 16.54 -18.57
C LYS A 133 17.31 16.05 -18.03
N ASP A 134 18.11 17.00 -17.54
CA ASP A 134 19.37 16.72 -16.87
C ASP A 134 19.17 15.84 -15.63
N TYR A 135 20.13 14.96 -15.35
CA TYR A 135 20.02 13.88 -14.36
C TYR A 135 19.74 14.39 -12.93
N ASN A 136 20.24 15.58 -12.61
CA ASN A 136 20.09 16.20 -11.29
C ASN A 136 18.68 16.80 -11.02
N ASP A 137 17.91 17.09 -12.08
CA ASP A 137 16.54 17.59 -11.99
C ASP A 137 15.48 16.47 -12.16
N GLN A 138 15.92 15.22 -12.33
CA GLN A 138 15.02 14.08 -12.42
C GLN A 138 14.39 13.79 -11.05
N VAL A 139 13.07 13.99 -10.93
CA VAL A 139 12.27 13.49 -9.80
C VAL A 139 12.22 11.97 -9.88
N TYR A 140 12.62 11.26 -8.83
CA TYR A 140 12.46 9.80 -8.74
C TYR A 140 12.40 9.26 -7.32
N VAL A 141 11.68 8.15 -7.21
CA VAL A 141 11.25 7.58 -5.94
C VAL A 141 12.40 6.85 -5.25
N THR A 142 12.75 7.32 -4.05
CA THR A 142 13.78 6.71 -3.20
C THR A 142 13.14 6.22 -1.91
N PHE A 143 13.41 4.97 -1.53
CA PHE A 143 13.05 4.46 -0.20
C PHE A 143 14.20 4.73 0.75
N LEU A 144 13.88 5.31 1.90
CA LEU A 144 14.81 5.59 2.99
C LEU A 144 14.29 4.94 4.27
N THR A 145 15.14 4.19 4.93
CA THR A 145 14.88 3.51 6.19
C THR A 145 15.78 4.11 7.27
N LEU A 146 15.22 4.47 8.43
CA LEU A 146 15.94 5.02 9.60
C LEU A 146 15.76 4.13 10.82
N THR A 147 16.85 3.75 11.47
CA THR A 147 16.90 2.82 12.61
C THR A 147 17.73 3.38 13.76
N LEU A 148 17.44 2.97 14.99
CA LEU A 148 18.33 3.22 16.14
C LEU A 148 19.49 2.19 16.13
N PRO A 149 20.73 2.61 16.48
CA PRO A 149 21.90 1.72 16.48
C PRO A 149 21.94 0.79 17.70
N CYS A 150 21.22 1.11 18.77
CA CYS A 150 21.12 0.31 19.98
C CYS A 150 19.69 0.38 20.55
N LYS A 151 19.45 -0.39 21.62
CA LYS A 151 18.13 -0.55 22.24
C LYS A 151 17.48 0.80 22.55
N GLN A 152 16.19 0.94 22.24
CA GLN A 152 15.43 2.15 22.52
C GLN A 152 15.30 2.41 24.03
N VAL A 153 15.79 3.56 24.49
CA VAL A 153 15.64 4.03 25.88
C VAL A 153 14.63 5.18 26.05
N HIS A 154 14.37 5.97 24.99
CA HIS A 154 13.40 7.07 25.01
C HIS A 154 12.02 6.63 24.46
N GLY A 155 10.95 7.36 24.81
CA GLY A 155 9.61 7.11 24.26
C GLY A 155 9.46 7.49 22.77
N ASP A 156 8.58 6.79 22.05
CA ASP A 156 8.35 6.95 20.60
C ASP A 156 8.13 8.40 20.15
N ASN A 157 7.21 9.12 20.81
CA ASN A 157 6.93 10.53 20.54
C ASN A 157 8.15 11.43 20.73
N TYR A 158 9.00 11.12 21.72
CA TYR A 158 10.21 11.89 21.98
C TYR A 158 11.24 11.66 20.87
N ILE A 159 11.43 10.41 20.43
CA ILE A 159 12.32 10.08 19.30
C ILE A 159 11.79 10.67 17.99
N LYS A 160 10.47 10.65 17.76
CA LYS A 160 9.86 11.32 16.60
C LYS A 160 10.19 12.82 16.61
N ASN A 161 9.89 13.52 17.71
CA ASN A 161 10.02 14.97 17.78
C ASN A 161 11.48 15.44 17.85
N GLN A 162 12.36 14.69 18.53
CA GLN A 162 13.78 15.04 18.69
C GLN A 162 14.67 14.48 17.57
N CYS A 163 14.24 13.44 16.84
CA CYS A 163 15.05 12.81 15.79
C CYS A 163 14.40 12.88 14.40
N LEU A 164 13.19 12.35 14.23
CA LEU A 164 12.55 12.28 12.91
C LEU A 164 12.23 13.68 12.36
N ASP A 165 11.63 14.57 13.17
CA ASP A 165 11.21 15.88 12.68
C ASP A 165 12.41 16.74 12.22
N PRO A 166 13.54 16.83 12.96
CA PRO A 166 14.77 17.48 12.48
C PRO A 166 15.42 16.79 11.26
N MET A 167 15.25 15.47 11.11
CA MET A 167 15.72 14.75 9.92
C MET A 167 14.90 15.13 8.69
N ILE A 168 13.57 15.24 8.83
CA ILE A 168 12.68 15.71 7.77
C ILE A 168 12.97 17.17 7.42
N GLU A 169 13.23 18.04 8.40
CA GLU A 169 13.62 19.43 8.15
C GLU A 169 14.92 19.50 7.32
N TRP A 170 15.93 18.71 7.68
CA TRP A 170 17.17 18.63 6.90
C TRP A 170 16.96 18.08 5.49
N LEU A 171 16.20 16.99 5.32
CA LEU A 171 15.88 16.42 4.01
C LEU A 171 15.22 17.45 3.07
N ARG A 172 14.33 18.28 3.60
CA ARG A 172 13.61 19.33 2.85
C ARG A 172 14.44 20.58 2.57
N SER A 173 15.47 20.86 3.36
CA SER A 173 16.29 22.05 3.14
C SER A 173 17.05 21.95 1.82
N SER A 174 17.08 23.04 1.05
CA SER A 174 17.75 23.11 -0.25
C SER A 174 19.03 23.95 -0.16
N GLU A 175 20.06 23.57 -0.91
CA GLU A 175 21.34 24.30 -0.93
C GLU A 175 21.20 25.74 -1.44
N LYS A 176 20.25 25.96 -2.37
CA LYS A 176 20.17 27.15 -3.25
C LYS A 176 19.94 28.50 -2.55
N LYS A 177 19.64 28.57 -1.25
CA LYS A 177 19.28 29.86 -0.61
C LYS A 177 20.05 30.31 0.63
N ASN A 178 20.80 29.47 1.35
CA ASN A 178 21.68 29.92 2.46
C ASN A 178 22.52 28.76 3.05
N LYS A 179 23.69 28.42 2.48
CA LYS A 179 24.78 27.59 3.08
C LYS A 179 24.37 26.39 3.96
N ARG A 180 23.25 25.72 3.67
CA ARG A 180 22.72 24.57 4.42
C ARG A 180 22.59 23.40 3.46
N SER A 181 23.49 22.43 3.58
CA SER A 181 23.57 21.22 2.77
C SER A 181 22.48 20.21 3.14
N GLY A 182 21.26 20.47 2.70
CA GLY A 182 20.14 19.52 2.76
C GLY A 182 19.94 18.75 1.46
N ALA A 183 18.92 17.89 1.43
CA ALA A 183 18.66 16.99 0.30
C ALA A 183 17.66 17.55 -0.76
N GLY A 184 17.07 18.72 -0.52
CA GLY A 184 16.12 19.36 -1.45
C GLY A 184 14.82 18.58 -1.72
N VAL A 185 14.41 17.69 -0.81
CA VAL A 185 13.20 16.87 -0.94
C VAL A 185 11.94 17.74 -0.87
N ASP A 186 11.16 17.81 -1.95
CA ASP A 186 9.93 18.60 -2.03
C ASP A 186 8.73 17.80 -1.49
N ALA A 187 8.63 16.53 -1.91
CA ALA A 187 7.58 15.58 -1.55
C ALA A 187 8.14 14.35 -0.83
N TYR A 188 7.55 14.05 0.34
CA TYR A 188 7.89 12.86 1.13
C TYR A 188 6.65 12.29 1.83
N LEU A 189 6.70 11.00 2.14
CA LEU A 189 5.77 10.30 3.04
C LEU A 189 6.56 9.43 4.01
N TRP A 190 6.13 9.33 5.27
CA TRP A 190 6.78 8.48 6.28
C TRP A 190 5.79 7.66 7.11
N ARG A 191 6.24 6.49 7.57
CA ARG A 191 5.59 5.66 8.60
C ARG A 191 6.60 5.20 9.66
N ALA A 192 6.18 5.22 10.92
CA ALA A 192 6.80 4.52 12.04
C ALA A 192 6.28 3.08 12.17
N GLU A 193 7.20 2.15 12.44
CA GLU A 193 6.98 0.73 12.72
C GLU A 193 7.74 0.36 14.01
N SER A 194 7.22 -0.58 14.80
CA SER A 194 8.03 -1.27 15.82
C SER A 194 8.73 -2.45 15.17
N GLN A 195 10.05 -2.48 15.23
CA GLN A 195 10.83 -3.65 14.83
C GLN A 195 10.56 -4.85 15.75
N LYS A 196 11.02 -6.05 15.35
CA LYS A 196 10.92 -7.30 16.14
C LYS A 196 11.55 -7.21 17.52
N ASN A 197 12.56 -6.34 17.71
CA ASN A 197 13.21 -6.08 18.99
C ASN A 197 12.43 -5.06 19.87
N GLY A 198 11.31 -4.52 19.38
CA GLY A 198 10.50 -3.50 20.04
C GLY A 198 10.96 -2.05 19.81
N ASP A 199 12.01 -1.80 19.04
CA ASP A 199 12.54 -0.46 18.80
C ASP A 199 11.80 0.24 17.64
N ILE A 200 11.61 1.56 17.76
CA ILE A 200 10.98 2.38 16.73
C ILE A 200 11.90 2.56 15.53
N HIS A 201 11.28 2.50 14.35
CA HIS A 201 11.95 2.54 13.06
C HIS A 201 11.07 3.28 12.06
N PHE A 202 11.68 4.03 11.15
CA PHE A 202 10.95 4.87 10.20
C PHE A 202 11.23 4.46 8.77
N HIS A 203 10.16 4.24 8.01
CA HIS A 203 10.17 4.10 6.57
C HIS A 203 9.78 5.44 5.95
N LEU A 204 10.54 5.90 4.96
CA LEU A 204 10.32 7.14 4.23
C LEU A 204 10.34 6.86 2.74
N ILE A 205 9.46 7.53 2.00
CA ILE A 205 9.48 7.63 0.54
C ILE A 205 9.81 9.08 0.21
N LEU A 206 10.81 9.29 -0.63
CA LEU A 206 11.32 10.59 -1.07
C LEU A 206 11.20 10.70 -2.60
N ASP A 207 11.11 11.92 -3.10
CA ASP A 207 11.05 12.30 -4.51
C ASP A 207 12.41 12.52 -5.18
N ARG A 208 13.49 12.50 -4.40
CA ARG A 208 14.88 12.65 -4.85
C ARG A 208 15.76 11.57 -4.26
N TRP A 209 16.91 11.33 -4.90
CA TRP A 209 17.99 10.55 -4.30
C TRP A 209 18.68 11.34 -3.20
N VAL A 210 19.16 10.60 -2.20
CA VAL A 210 20.01 11.17 -1.16
C VAL A 210 21.18 10.21 -0.95
N VAL A 211 22.40 10.76 -0.93
CA VAL A 211 23.63 9.97 -0.78
C VAL A 211 23.63 9.28 0.58
N ALA A 212 23.82 7.95 0.58
CA ALA A 212 23.65 7.11 1.76
C ALA A 212 24.48 7.56 2.98
N ASP A 213 25.73 7.98 2.75
CA ASP A 213 26.61 8.42 3.83
C ASP A 213 26.23 9.80 4.37
N LEU A 214 25.73 10.73 3.54
CA LEU A 214 25.20 12.01 4.03
C LEU A 214 23.99 11.81 4.95
N VAL A 215 23.05 10.94 4.54
CA VAL A 215 21.89 10.57 5.37
C VAL A 215 22.33 9.87 6.65
N ARG A 216 23.25 8.90 6.58
CA ARG A 216 23.76 8.18 7.76
C ARG A 216 24.42 9.14 8.74
N ASN A 217 25.33 9.98 8.25
CA ASN A 217 26.05 10.96 9.06
C ASN A 217 25.07 11.95 9.71
N LYS A 218 24.06 12.44 8.97
CA LYS A 218 23.05 13.33 9.53
C LYS A 218 22.17 12.66 10.58
N TRP A 219 21.69 11.45 10.31
CA TRP A 219 20.87 10.69 11.24
C TRP A 219 21.65 10.34 12.52
N ASN A 220 22.90 9.89 12.38
CA ASN A 220 23.81 9.61 13.50
C ASN A 220 24.08 10.89 14.34
N GLN A 221 24.34 12.04 13.70
CA GLN A 221 24.44 13.34 14.38
C GLN A 221 23.18 13.68 15.18
N ILE A 222 22.01 13.48 14.57
CA ILE A 222 20.70 13.80 15.16
C ILE A 222 20.42 12.96 16.40
N ILE A 223 20.62 11.64 16.34
CA ILE A 223 20.33 10.70 17.43
C ILE A 223 21.40 10.68 18.52
N GLU A 224 22.63 11.13 18.23
CA GLU A 224 23.69 11.27 19.24
C GLU A 224 23.40 12.39 20.25
N ARG A 225 22.51 13.34 19.93
CA ARG A 225 21.94 14.26 20.94
C ARG A 225 21.24 13.52 22.08
N LEU A 226 20.73 12.32 21.79
CA LEU A 226 20.11 11.39 22.75
C LEU A 226 21.04 10.21 23.12
N LYS A 227 22.33 10.32 22.82
CA LYS A 227 23.41 9.36 23.14
C LYS A 227 23.30 7.96 22.54
N TYR A 228 22.45 7.77 21.52
CA TYR A 228 22.31 6.47 20.85
C TYR A 228 23.61 5.97 20.18
N VAL A 229 24.41 6.86 19.57
CA VAL A 229 25.70 6.46 18.96
C VAL A 229 26.73 6.15 20.06
N THR A 230 26.81 6.97 21.10
CA THR A 230 27.65 6.71 22.29
C THR A 230 27.30 5.37 22.97
N MET A 231 26.02 5.04 23.13
CA MET A 231 25.57 3.77 23.72
C MET A 231 25.90 2.57 22.81
N TYR A 232 25.72 2.70 21.49
CA TYR A 232 26.15 1.70 20.53
C TYR A 232 27.66 1.44 20.60
N LYS A 233 28.47 2.52 20.61
CA LYS A 233 29.93 2.46 20.73
C LYS A 233 30.36 1.65 21.95
N LYS A 234 29.89 2.02 23.15
CA LYS A 234 30.18 1.29 24.40
C LYS A 234 29.77 -0.19 24.32
N THR A 235 28.66 -0.48 23.65
CA THR A 235 28.20 -1.86 23.44
C THR A 235 29.18 -2.64 22.54
N GLN A 236 29.65 -2.06 21.43
CA GLN A 236 30.63 -2.74 20.57
C GLN A 236 31.99 -2.89 21.26
N GLU A 237 32.47 -1.86 21.96
CA GLU A 237 33.70 -1.91 22.76
C GLU A 237 33.64 -3.03 23.80
N TYR A 238 32.51 -3.20 24.49
CA TYR A 238 32.30 -4.30 25.43
C TYR A 238 32.27 -5.68 24.75
N ILE A 239 31.58 -5.82 23.61
CA ILE A 239 31.48 -7.08 22.85
C ILE A 239 32.85 -7.53 22.32
N TYR A 240 33.71 -6.58 21.93
CA TYR A 240 34.99 -6.83 21.27
C TYR A 240 36.22 -6.48 22.14
N ARG A 241 36.05 -6.32 23.45
CA ARG A 241 37.15 -6.05 24.40
C ARG A 241 38.26 -7.10 24.34
N ASP A 242 37.88 -8.35 24.06
CA ASP A 242 38.75 -9.53 23.97
C ASP A 242 39.20 -9.81 22.51
N GLY A 243 39.00 -8.83 21.60
CA GLY A 243 39.30 -8.96 20.17
C GLY A 243 38.10 -9.36 19.31
N PHE A 244 38.38 -9.86 18.09
CA PHE A 244 37.32 -10.25 17.15
C PHE A 244 36.56 -11.49 17.64
N LYS A 245 35.23 -11.40 17.67
CA LYS A 245 34.33 -12.52 17.99
C LYS A 245 33.37 -12.79 16.84
N PHE A 246 33.44 -13.99 16.27
CA PHE A 246 32.49 -14.47 15.26
C PHE A 246 31.10 -14.68 15.88
N ARG A 247 30.04 -14.28 15.16
CA ARG A 247 28.65 -14.32 15.64
C ARG A 247 27.82 -15.29 14.82
N GLU A 248 27.69 -16.53 15.31
CA GLU A 248 26.97 -17.64 14.65
C GLU A 248 25.52 -17.30 14.27
N GLU A 249 24.75 -16.69 15.17
CA GLU A 249 23.34 -16.35 14.92
C GLU A 249 23.14 -15.30 13.81
N GLN A 250 24.14 -14.43 13.60
CA GLN A 250 24.20 -13.54 12.44
C GLN A 250 24.75 -14.25 11.20
N ALA A 251 25.69 -15.17 11.39
CA ALA A 251 26.33 -15.88 10.31
C ALA A 251 25.33 -16.74 9.53
N GLN A 252 24.43 -17.47 10.20
CA GLN A 252 23.39 -18.26 9.55
C GLN A 252 22.54 -17.44 8.56
N LYS A 253 22.08 -16.26 9.00
CA LYS A 253 21.31 -15.31 8.17
C LYS A 253 22.12 -14.73 7.01
N GLN A 254 23.44 -14.64 7.16
CA GLN A 254 24.36 -14.20 6.10
C GLN A 254 24.64 -15.33 5.09
N ILE A 255 24.78 -16.58 5.54
CA ILE A 255 24.96 -17.78 4.69
C ILE A 255 23.75 -17.98 3.76
N GLU A 256 22.54 -18.00 4.32
CA GLU A 256 21.28 -18.10 3.56
C GLU A 256 21.16 -17.00 2.50
N ARG A 257 21.63 -15.79 2.84
CA ARG A 257 21.66 -14.65 1.93
C ARG A 257 22.67 -14.82 0.79
N LEU A 258 23.89 -15.29 1.09
CA LEU A 258 24.91 -15.54 0.05
C LEU A 258 24.45 -16.64 -0.91
N GLN A 259 23.84 -17.71 -0.40
CA GLN A 259 23.22 -18.76 -1.22
C GLN A 259 22.11 -18.19 -2.13
N TYR A 260 21.23 -17.34 -1.60
CA TYR A 260 20.19 -16.67 -2.39
C TYR A 260 20.76 -15.76 -3.48
N VAL A 261 21.76 -14.94 -3.16
CA VAL A 261 22.42 -14.05 -4.14
C VAL A 261 23.10 -14.86 -5.25
N LEU A 262 23.82 -15.92 -4.90
CA LEU A 262 24.44 -16.84 -5.85
C LEU A 262 23.40 -17.50 -6.76
N GLN A 263 22.33 -18.05 -6.18
CA GLN A 263 21.28 -18.72 -6.96
C GLN A 263 20.62 -17.76 -7.97
N ASN A 264 20.25 -16.55 -7.56
CA ASN A 264 19.66 -15.58 -8.49
C ASN A 264 20.65 -15.16 -9.59
N ALA A 265 21.93 -14.97 -9.28
CA ALA A 265 22.94 -14.60 -10.26
C ALA A 265 23.16 -15.70 -11.33
N ILE A 266 23.09 -16.97 -10.91
CA ILE A 266 23.06 -18.13 -11.81
C ILE A 266 21.79 -18.15 -12.66
N GLU A 267 20.61 -18.00 -12.05
CA GLU A 267 19.31 -18.01 -12.76
C GLU A 267 19.18 -16.86 -13.78
N ASP A 268 19.67 -15.67 -13.45
CA ASP A 268 19.69 -14.48 -14.34
C ASP A 268 20.85 -14.49 -15.35
N ASN A 269 21.78 -15.46 -15.27
CA ASN A 269 23.04 -15.50 -16.01
C ASN A 269 23.88 -14.21 -15.92
N LYS A 270 23.99 -13.64 -14.71
CA LYS A 270 24.75 -12.40 -14.42
C LYS A 270 25.94 -12.67 -13.49
N MET A 271 26.91 -11.75 -13.50
CA MET A 271 27.92 -11.67 -12.44
C MET A 271 27.39 -10.83 -11.29
N ILE A 272 27.87 -11.11 -10.08
CA ILE A 272 27.56 -10.31 -8.88
C ILE A 272 28.47 -9.07 -8.91
N PRO A 273 27.89 -7.85 -9.01
CA PRO A 273 28.66 -6.61 -8.96
C PRO A 273 29.07 -6.28 -7.52
N ASP A 274 29.76 -5.16 -7.31
CA ASP A 274 29.89 -4.61 -5.97
C ASP A 274 28.51 -4.21 -5.44
N THR A 275 28.16 -4.66 -4.23
CA THR A 275 26.86 -4.39 -3.61
C THR A 275 27.03 -4.23 -2.11
N LYS A 276 26.08 -3.54 -1.45
CA LYS A 276 25.99 -3.41 0.01
C LYS A 276 26.15 -4.74 0.77
N TYR A 277 25.81 -5.86 0.14
CA TYR A 277 25.79 -7.19 0.74
C TYR A 277 26.96 -8.09 0.33
N VAL A 278 27.71 -7.73 -0.73
CA VAL A 278 28.88 -8.45 -1.25
C VAL A 278 29.98 -7.43 -1.60
N ASN A 279 30.38 -6.65 -0.59
CA ASN A 279 31.38 -5.57 -0.68
C ASN A 279 32.80 -6.02 -0.30
N HIS A 280 33.01 -7.31 -0.08
CA HIS A 280 34.33 -7.88 0.18
C HIS A 280 34.88 -8.45 -1.14
N PRO A 281 35.99 -7.94 -1.69
CA PRO A 281 36.49 -8.35 -3.01
C PRO A 281 36.63 -9.86 -3.16
N MET A 282 37.35 -10.52 -2.24
CA MET A 282 37.50 -11.98 -2.22
C MET A 282 36.15 -12.74 -2.21
N VAL A 283 35.15 -12.27 -1.46
CA VAL A 283 33.82 -12.93 -1.42
C VAL A 283 33.12 -12.79 -2.75
N ARG A 284 33.16 -11.61 -3.37
CA ARG A 284 32.60 -11.37 -4.70
C ARG A 284 33.31 -12.24 -5.76
N GLU A 285 34.63 -12.34 -5.68
CA GLU A 285 35.46 -13.13 -6.58
C GLU A 285 35.16 -14.63 -6.47
N THR A 286 35.15 -15.20 -5.26
CA THR A 286 34.78 -16.62 -5.05
C THR A 286 33.38 -16.93 -5.58
N LEU A 287 32.40 -16.04 -5.35
CA LEU A 287 31.04 -16.25 -5.87
C LEU A 287 30.97 -16.17 -7.40
N ASN A 288 31.68 -15.21 -8.01
CA ASN A 288 31.75 -15.08 -9.47
C ASN A 288 32.54 -16.23 -10.14
N GLN A 289 33.54 -16.81 -9.44
CA GLN A 289 34.21 -18.03 -9.87
C GLN A 289 33.23 -19.22 -9.88
N ILE A 290 32.48 -19.44 -8.79
CA ILE A 290 31.44 -20.49 -8.72
C ILE A 290 30.38 -20.31 -9.84
N ILE A 291 30.01 -19.06 -10.17
CA ILE A 291 29.13 -18.75 -11.31
C ILE A 291 29.78 -19.12 -12.65
N ASN A 292 31.07 -18.84 -12.85
CA ASN A 292 31.82 -19.23 -14.05
C ASN A 292 31.93 -20.75 -14.19
N ASP A 293 32.31 -21.45 -13.12
CA ASP A 293 32.41 -22.91 -13.11
C ASP A 293 31.06 -23.53 -13.49
N TYR A 294 29.96 -23.03 -12.90
CA TYR A 294 28.61 -23.43 -13.30
C TYR A 294 28.31 -23.13 -14.77
N ARG A 295 28.72 -21.97 -15.31
CA ARG A 295 28.51 -21.66 -16.73
C ARG A 295 29.22 -22.66 -17.63
N MET A 296 30.45 -23.05 -17.31
CA MET A 296 31.28 -23.96 -18.12
C MET A 296 30.87 -25.44 -18.01
N MET A 297 30.14 -25.84 -16.97
CA MET A 297 29.67 -27.23 -16.82
C MET A 297 28.78 -27.72 -17.98
N PRO A 298 28.92 -28.97 -18.44
CA PRO A 298 28.01 -29.59 -19.41
C PRO A 298 26.54 -29.59 -18.97
N ALA A 299 25.61 -29.49 -19.92
CA ALA A 299 24.17 -29.50 -19.64
C ALA A 299 23.69 -30.80 -18.94
N ALA A 300 24.37 -31.91 -19.20
CA ALA A 300 24.09 -33.20 -18.55
C ALA A 300 24.43 -33.21 -17.04
N GLU A 301 25.46 -32.46 -16.62
CA GLU A 301 25.87 -32.33 -15.22
C GLU A 301 25.00 -31.31 -14.49
N LYS A 302 24.75 -30.15 -15.12
CA LYS A 302 23.79 -29.13 -14.64
C LYS A 302 22.42 -29.74 -14.29
N LYS A 303 21.96 -30.73 -15.05
CA LYS A 303 20.68 -31.43 -14.83
C LYS A 303 20.70 -32.42 -13.65
N LYS A 304 21.89 -32.90 -13.23
CA LYS A 304 22.07 -33.78 -12.06
C LYS A 304 22.22 -33.01 -10.75
N LEU A 305 22.67 -31.75 -10.81
CA LEU A 305 22.94 -30.89 -9.66
C LEU A 305 21.66 -30.25 -9.07
N SER A 306 20.83 -31.06 -8.42
CA SER A 306 19.73 -30.56 -7.57
C SER A 306 20.26 -29.97 -6.26
N GLY A 307 20.83 -28.76 -6.34
CA GLY A 307 21.40 -28.05 -5.18
C GLY A 307 22.79 -27.46 -5.39
N PHE A 308 23.18 -27.13 -6.63
CA PHE A 308 24.43 -26.37 -6.85
C PHE A 308 24.41 -25.04 -6.08
N GLY A 309 25.43 -24.80 -5.27
CA GLY A 309 25.52 -23.64 -4.39
C GLY A 309 26.79 -23.69 -3.53
N LEU A 310 26.87 -22.81 -2.54
CA LEU A 310 27.96 -22.81 -1.56
C LEU A 310 27.84 -24.01 -0.62
N SER A 311 28.94 -24.75 -0.42
CA SER A 311 29.06 -25.65 0.73
C SER A 311 29.05 -24.85 2.03
N ASP A 312 28.59 -25.46 3.12
CA ASP A 312 28.47 -24.79 4.42
C ASP A 312 29.83 -24.28 4.94
N GLU A 313 30.91 -25.02 4.69
CA GLU A 313 32.28 -24.63 5.03
C GLU A 313 32.72 -23.36 4.28
N VAL A 314 32.57 -23.34 2.95
CA VAL A 314 32.91 -22.16 2.13
C VAL A 314 32.02 -20.98 2.51
N ALA A 315 30.71 -21.19 2.69
CA ALA A 315 29.80 -20.14 3.12
C ALA A 315 30.19 -19.53 4.47
N ARG A 316 30.53 -20.38 5.47
CA ARG A 316 30.97 -19.94 6.79
C ARG A 316 32.31 -19.19 6.72
N MET A 317 33.26 -19.64 5.90
CA MET A 317 34.52 -18.95 5.64
C MET A 317 34.31 -17.56 5.01
N LEU A 318 33.46 -17.45 3.99
CA LEU A 318 33.14 -16.17 3.35
C LEU A 318 32.47 -15.21 4.35
N VAL A 319 31.52 -15.71 5.14
CA VAL A 319 30.83 -14.92 6.18
C VAL A 319 31.76 -14.51 7.32
N TYR A 320 32.72 -15.35 7.71
CA TYR A 320 33.79 -14.98 8.65
C TYR A 320 34.58 -13.77 8.14
N LYS A 321 35.01 -13.79 6.87
CA LYS A 321 35.74 -12.65 6.26
C LYS A 321 34.88 -11.37 6.21
N MET A 322 33.57 -11.50 5.94
CA MET A 322 32.65 -10.36 5.99
C MET A 322 32.51 -9.78 7.40
N GLN A 323 32.37 -10.62 8.43
CA GLN A 323 32.28 -10.16 9.82
C GLN A 323 33.62 -9.56 10.31
N LEU A 324 34.76 -10.13 9.92
CA LEU A 324 36.08 -9.62 10.25
C LEU A 324 36.31 -8.22 9.65
N LYS A 325 36.05 -8.04 8.34
CA LYS A 325 36.12 -6.73 7.67
C LYS A 325 35.20 -5.70 8.34
N ALA A 326 33.99 -6.09 8.73
CA ALA A 326 33.07 -5.19 9.44
C ALA A 326 33.58 -4.79 10.84
N TYR A 327 34.26 -5.71 11.54
CA TYR A 327 34.92 -5.41 12.81
C TYR A 327 36.13 -4.49 12.65
N GLU A 328 36.97 -4.71 11.64
CA GLU A 328 38.12 -3.85 11.33
C GLU A 328 37.68 -2.42 11.01
N ILE A 329 36.67 -2.24 10.16
CA ILE A 329 36.07 -0.93 9.86
C ILE A 329 35.56 -0.28 11.15
N GLY A 330 34.73 -1.00 11.93
CA GLY A 330 34.17 -0.46 13.17
C GLY A 330 35.21 -0.10 14.22
N LYS A 331 36.29 -0.89 14.34
CA LYS A 331 37.44 -0.58 15.21
C LYS A 331 38.18 0.67 14.75
N ASN A 332 38.46 0.80 13.45
CA ASN A 332 39.15 1.96 12.87
C ASN A 332 38.32 3.25 12.99
N GLU A 333 36.99 3.17 12.84
CA GLU A 333 36.05 4.28 13.05
C GLU A 333 35.72 4.54 14.55
N GLY A 334 36.33 3.79 15.48
CA GLY A 334 36.06 3.88 16.91
C GLY A 334 34.58 3.69 17.26
N TRP A 335 33.86 2.87 16.48
CA TRP A 335 32.43 2.57 16.52
C TRP A 335 31.50 3.79 16.44
N SER A 336 31.98 4.89 15.87
CA SER A 336 31.27 6.17 15.82
C SER A 336 30.27 6.32 14.66
N ASN A 337 30.31 5.44 13.67
CA ASN A 337 29.45 5.50 12.48
C ASN A 337 28.57 4.24 12.29
N PRO A 338 27.64 3.94 13.21
CA PRO A 338 26.77 2.77 13.07
C PRO A 338 25.93 2.83 11.79
N ASN A 339 25.72 1.66 11.18
CA ASN A 339 24.87 1.49 10.01
C ASN A 339 23.37 1.58 10.39
N THR A 340 22.90 2.81 10.55
CA THR A 340 21.54 3.16 11.00
C THR A 340 20.55 3.41 9.86
N THR A 341 21.02 3.39 8.61
CA THR A 341 20.23 3.74 7.43
C THR A 341 20.24 2.66 6.36
N ASP A 342 19.14 2.55 5.63
CA ASP A 342 19.09 1.81 4.36
C ASP A 342 18.44 2.68 3.29
N ILE A 343 19.04 2.73 2.10
CA ILE A 343 18.56 3.54 0.98
C ILE A 343 18.60 2.68 -0.27
N HIS A 344 17.52 2.68 -1.02
CA HIS A 344 17.49 2.09 -2.35
C HIS A 344 16.57 2.88 -3.28
N LYS A 345 16.99 3.00 -4.54
CA LYS A 345 16.12 3.53 -5.61
C LYS A 345 15.00 2.52 -5.83
N LEU A 346 13.77 3.00 -5.82
CA LEU A 346 12.62 2.16 -6.06
C LEU A 346 12.36 2.04 -7.57
N GLY A 347 12.32 0.81 -8.08
CA GLY A 347 12.03 0.50 -9.48
C GLY A 347 10.64 -0.12 -9.67
N ASN A 348 9.95 0.25 -10.75
CA ASN A 348 8.63 -0.21 -11.18
C ASN A 348 7.49 0.02 -10.14
N ILE A 349 6.63 1.00 -10.41
CA ILE A 349 5.63 1.53 -9.46
C ILE A 349 4.56 0.52 -9.02
N SER A 350 4.29 -0.51 -9.83
CA SER A 350 3.45 -1.66 -9.40
C SER A 350 4.02 -2.37 -8.17
N SER A 351 5.35 -2.57 -8.15
CA SER A 351 6.07 -3.09 -6.99
C SER A 351 6.05 -2.07 -5.86
N ILE A 352 6.26 -0.79 -6.14
CA ILE A 352 6.36 0.26 -5.12
C ILE A 352 5.07 0.42 -4.32
N SER A 353 3.92 0.54 -4.97
CA SER A 353 2.64 0.66 -4.25
C SER A 353 2.33 -0.58 -3.42
N ALA A 354 2.63 -1.78 -3.92
CA ALA A 354 2.47 -3.03 -3.17
C ALA A 354 3.47 -3.18 -2.01
N TYR A 355 4.72 -2.75 -2.22
CA TYR A 355 5.80 -2.71 -1.24
C TYR A 355 5.44 -1.75 -0.10
N ILE A 356 5.11 -0.49 -0.42
CA ILE A 356 4.70 0.48 0.58
C ILE A 356 3.41 0.00 1.27
N LYS A 357 2.42 -0.56 0.57
CA LYS A 357 1.27 -1.22 1.20
C LYS A 357 1.71 -2.26 2.22
N LYS A 358 2.61 -3.19 1.88
CA LYS A 358 3.17 -4.15 2.87
C LYS A 358 3.75 -3.43 4.09
N TYR A 359 4.51 -2.34 3.91
CA TYR A 359 5.07 -1.57 5.02
C TYR A 359 4.10 -0.59 5.69
N VAL A 360 2.89 -0.31 5.15
CA VAL A 360 1.91 0.67 5.67
C VAL A 360 0.65 0.01 6.24
N SER A 361 0.20 -1.10 5.64
CA SER A 361 -0.94 -1.92 6.08
C SER A 361 -0.54 -3.15 6.89
N LYS A 362 0.78 -3.39 7.09
CA LYS A 362 1.34 -4.41 7.99
C LYS A 362 0.51 -4.54 9.27
N SER A 363 -0.31 -5.58 9.33
CA SER A 363 -1.17 -5.91 10.44
C SER A 363 -0.44 -6.95 11.28
N ASP A 364 0.21 -6.52 12.35
CA ASP A 364 0.87 -7.42 13.31
C ASP A 364 -0.15 -8.19 14.19
N ILE A 365 -1.41 -8.25 13.74
CA ILE A 365 -2.57 -8.92 14.31
C ILE A 365 -2.38 -10.42 14.18
N VAL A 366 -2.27 -11.12 15.31
CA VAL A 366 -2.32 -12.59 15.35
C VAL A 366 -3.78 -12.99 15.37
N GLU A 367 -4.36 -13.26 14.20
CA GLU A 367 -5.71 -13.84 14.14
C GLU A 367 -5.76 -15.16 14.93
N PRO A 368 -6.88 -15.45 15.63
CA PRO A 368 -6.97 -16.64 16.46
C PRO A 368 -6.97 -17.88 15.56
N LYS A 369 -6.41 -18.99 16.07
CA LYS A 369 -6.53 -20.29 15.39
C LYS A 369 -7.98 -20.77 15.53
N LEU A 370 -8.78 -20.51 14.50
CA LEU A 370 -10.17 -20.94 14.41
C LEU A 370 -10.27 -22.41 13.94
N GLU A 371 -11.20 -23.15 14.53
CA GLU A 371 -11.64 -24.44 14.01
C GLU A 371 -12.53 -24.30 12.76
N LYS A 372 -12.79 -25.39 12.04
CA LYS A 372 -13.53 -25.35 10.76
C LYS A 372 -14.97 -24.82 10.88
N ASN A 373 -15.56 -24.99 12.06
CA ASN A 373 -16.89 -24.52 12.43
C ASN A 373 -16.86 -23.17 13.18
N GLN A 374 -15.71 -22.49 13.28
CA GLN A 374 -15.61 -21.22 13.97
C GLN A 374 -15.43 -20.02 13.04
N ARG A 375 -15.99 -18.87 13.42
CA ARG A 375 -15.76 -17.57 12.78
C ARG A 375 -15.59 -16.47 13.82
N ALA A 376 -14.65 -15.56 13.59
CA ALA A 376 -14.57 -14.32 14.33
C ALA A 376 -15.53 -13.29 13.69
N LEU A 377 -16.52 -12.82 14.44
CA LEU A 377 -17.46 -11.77 14.02
C LEU A 377 -17.38 -10.57 14.97
N ILE A 378 -17.80 -9.40 14.49
CA ILE A 378 -17.93 -8.18 15.29
C ILE A 378 -19.40 -8.08 15.71
N LYS A 379 -19.69 -7.99 17.02
CA LYS A 379 -21.07 -7.76 17.48
C LYS A 379 -21.41 -6.29 17.29
N GLU A 380 -22.47 -5.98 16.54
CA GLU A 380 -22.84 -4.60 16.18
C GLU A 380 -23.11 -3.72 17.41
N GLN A 381 -23.63 -4.30 18.50
CA GLN A 381 -23.99 -3.62 19.74
C GLN A 381 -22.81 -3.03 20.53
N ASP A 382 -21.62 -3.66 20.48
CA ASP A 382 -20.46 -3.26 21.29
C ASP A 382 -19.15 -3.09 20.49
N GLY A 383 -19.18 -3.40 19.18
CA GLY A 383 -18.01 -3.33 18.30
C GLY A 383 -16.92 -4.37 18.63
N LYS A 384 -17.15 -5.30 19.57
CA LYS A 384 -16.15 -6.26 20.03
C LYS A 384 -16.12 -7.49 19.13
N ARG A 385 -14.93 -8.06 18.97
CA ARG A 385 -14.72 -9.32 18.25
C ARG A 385 -14.99 -10.51 19.17
N ARG A 386 -15.83 -11.43 18.73
CA ARG A 386 -16.13 -12.68 19.44
C ARG A 386 -15.96 -13.85 18.49
N ILE A 387 -15.58 -15.01 19.03
CA ILE A 387 -15.49 -16.26 18.26
C ILE A 387 -16.83 -17.00 18.41
N TYR A 388 -17.54 -17.12 17.30
CA TYR A 388 -18.78 -17.87 17.20
C TYR A 388 -18.51 -19.26 16.65
N THR A 389 -19.21 -20.27 17.18
CA THR A 389 -19.09 -21.66 16.77
C THR A 389 -20.41 -22.12 16.16
N LEU A 390 -20.38 -22.57 14.90
CA LEU A 390 -21.51 -23.14 14.21
C LEU A 390 -21.85 -24.50 14.82
N ARG A 391 -23.14 -24.70 15.12
CA ARG A 391 -23.70 -25.97 15.61
C ARG A 391 -23.62 -27.05 14.53
N GLU A 392 -23.62 -28.31 14.95
CA GLU A 392 -23.58 -29.43 14.03
C GLU A 392 -24.83 -29.43 13.11
N GLY A 393 -24.60 -29.45 11.80
CA GLY A 393 -25.67 -29.36 10.79
C GLY A 393 -26.24 -27.96 10.52
N GLY A 394 -25.83 -26.92 11.26
CA GLY A 394 -26.32 -25.55 11.08
C GLY A 394 -25.80 -24.83 9.84
N ASP A 395 -26.41 -23.68 9.51
CA ASP A 395 -25.95 -22.78 8.43
C ASP A 395 -25.46 -21.43 8.95
N TRP A 396 -24.40 -20.88 8.33
CA TRP A 396 -23.88 -19.55 8.66
C TRP A 396 -24.80 -18.41 8.23
N ASP A 397 -25.73 -18.68 7.32
CA ASP A 397 -26.73 -17.70 6.88
C ASP A 397 -27.93 -17.62 7.85
N ASN A 398 -28.03 -18.54 8.82
CA ASN A 398 -29.01 -18.53 9.89
C ASN A 398 -28.36 -18.08 11.22
N LEU A 399 -28.75 -16.91 11.72
CA LEU A 399 -28.20 -16.33 12.95
C LEU A 399 -28.29 -17.30 14.15
N LEU A 400 -29.38 -18.07 14.28
CA LEU A 400 -29.63 -18.96 15.41
C LEU A 400 -28.66 -20.15 15.49
N ASP A 401 -28.05 -20.54 14.36
CA ASP A 401 -27.19 -21.72 14.26
C ASP A 401 -25.75 -21.48 14.74
N TYR A 402 -25.37 -20.22 14.94
CA TYR A 402 -24.06 -19.83 15.48
C TYR A 402 -24.12 -18.77 16.59
N TYR A 403 -25.29 -18.20 16.90
CA TYR A 403 -25.43 -17.21 17.98
C TYR A 403 -25.25 -17.85 19.36
N ASP A 404 -24.33 -17.26 20.12
CA ASP A 404 -24.09 -17.50 21.54
C ASP A 404 -23.85 -16.15 22.21
N GLU A 405 -24.62 -15.84 23.25
CA GLU A 405 -24.50 -14.58 24.01
C GLU A 405 -23.20 -14.52 24.82
N ASN A 406 -22.71 -15.70 25.23
CA ASN A 406 -21.49 -15.92 25.98
C ASN A 406 -20.28 -16.20 25.07
N ALA A 407 -20.43 -16.05 23.75
CA ALA A 407 -19.36 -16.26 22.77
C ALA A 407 -18.07 -15.53 23.21
N PRO A 408 -16.93 -16.23 23.36
CA PRO A 408 -15.76 -15.68 24.01
C PRO A 408 -15.23 -14.46 23.25
N LEU A 409 -14.97 -13.40 24.01
CA LEU A 409 -14.27 -12.22 23.53
C LEU A 409 -12.86 -12.62 23.08
N TYR A 410 -12.52 -12.29 21.84
CA TYR A 410 -11.18 -12.43 21.33
C TYR A 410 -10.53 -11.04 21.30
N GLU A 411 -9.59 -10.82 22.23
CA GLU A 411 -8.70 -9.67 22.16
C GLU A 411 -7.67 -9.88 21.06
N ILE A 412 -7.47 -8.85 20.25
CA ILE A 412 -6.42 -8.86 19.24
C ILE A 412 -5.07 -8.86 19.95
N THR A 413 -4.39 -10.01 19.91
CA THR A 413 -2.99 -10.11 20.31
C THR A 413 -2.09 -9.67 19.15
N PHE A 414 -1.00 -8.98 19.48
CA PHE A 414 -0.07 -8.42 18.51
C PHE A 414 1.29 -9.10 18.60
N THR A 415 1.93 -9.37 17.46
CA THR A 415 3.33 -9.86 17.44
C THR A 415 4.36 -8.76 17.76
N SER A 416 3.95 -7.49 17.65
CA SER A 416 4.83 -6.32 17.79
C SER A 416 4.32 -5.37 18.89
N ARG A 417 5.22 -4.51 19.37
CA ARG A 417 4.87 -3.46 20.33
C ARG A 417 4.08 -2.35 19.63
N LYS A 418 2.95 -1.95 20.21
CA LYS A 418 2.19 -0.74 19.86
C LYS A 418 3.10 0.51 19.90
N VAL A 419 3.23 1.21 18.76
CA VAL A 419 3.91 2.51 18.67
C VAL A 419 3.01 3.60 19.25
N ARG A 420 3.54 4.44 20.14
CA ARG A 420 2.80 5.52 20.81
C ARG A 420 2.80 6.80 19.97
N GLY A 421 1.62 7.39 19.80
CA GLY A 421 1.43 8.66 19.08
C GLY A 421 1.34 8.52 17.56
N ARG A 422 1.58 9.61 16.82
CA ARG A 422 1.35 9.66 15.36
C ARG A 422 2.35 8.76 14.62
N ILE A 423 1.88 7.65 14.05
CA ILE A 423 2.72 6.69 13.31
C ILE A 423 3.00 7.05 11.85
N TRP A 424 2.44 8.11 11.29
CA TRP A 424 2.68 8.44 9.87
C TRP A 424 2.54 9.94 9.60
N GLY A 425 3.13 10.40 8.51
CA GLY A 425 3.03 11.78 8.04
C GLY A 425 3.53 11.93 6.60
N LYS A 426 3.45 13.15 6.08
CA LYS A 426 3.77 13.46 4.69
C LYS A 426 4.03 14.96 4.51
N SER A 427 4.58 15.34 3.36
CA SER A 427 4.75 16.74 2.97
C SER A 427 3.41 17.47 2.79
N ARG A 428 3.48 18.81 2.72
CA ARG A 428 2.35 19.67 2.34
C ARG A 428 2.01 19.53 0.86
N ASN A 429 2.98 19.32 -0.02
CA ASN A 429 2.74 19.12 -1.45
C ASN A 429 1.94 17.83 -1.72
N LEU A 430 1.98 16.86 -0.79
CA LEU A 430 1.12 15.67 -0.79
C LEU A 430 -0.15 15.82 0.06
N SER A 431 -0.56 17.03 0.47
CA SER A 431 -1.91 17.25 1.00
C SER A 431 -2.91 17.43 -0.13
N ASP A 432 -4.18 17.34 0.25
CA ASP A 432 -5.23 18.05 -0.46
C ASP A 432 -4.75 19.51 -0.60
N GLY A 433 -4.83 20.09 -1.80
CA GLY A 433 -4.04 21.26 -2.21
C GLY A 433 -4.28 22.55 -1.41
N ALA A 434 -3.64 23.65 -1.78
CA ALA A 434 -3.93 24.96 -1.20
C ALA A 434 -5.40 25.39 -1.40
N ASP A 435 -6.06 24.82 -2.41
CA ASP A 435 -7.49 24.92 -2.74
C ASP A 435 -8.35 23.80 -2.13
N GLY A 436 -7.77 22.92 -1.31
CA GLY A 436 -8.45 21.76 -0.71
C GLY A 436 -8.74 20.60 -1.68
N LYS A 437 -8.25 20.64 -2.93
CA LYS A 437 -8.47 19.52 -3.87
C LYS A 437 -7.61 18.32 -3.50
N LYS A 438 -8.28 17.20 -3.22
CA LYS A 438 -7.66 15.92 -2.86
C LYS A 438 -6.82 15.38 -4.01
N ILE A 439 -5.64 14.85 -3.71
CA ILE A 439 -4.92 13.94 -4.62
C ILE A 439 -5.81 12.70 -4.82
N GLN A 440 -6.31 12.54 -6.05
CA GLN A 440 -7.22 11.48 -6.48
C GLN A 440 -6.81 10.96 -7.85
N ALA A 441 -7.27 9.74 -8.16
CA ALA A 441 -7.14 9.16 -9.49
C ALA A 441 -8.04 9.89 -10.47
N ALA A 442 -7.75 9.78 -11.77
CA ALA A 442 -8.63 10.33 -12.81
C ALA A 442 -10.03 9.72 -12.64
N GLN A 443 -11.06 10.57 -12.60
CA GLN A 443 -12.44 10.18 -12.36
C GLN A 443 -13.37 10.77 -13.40
N PHE A 444 -14.33 9.95 -13.83
CA PHE A 444 -15.32 10.29 -14.85
C PHE A 444 -16.69 9.84 -14.35
N VAL A 445 -17.70 10.68 -14.51
CA VAL A 445 -19.10 10.24 -14.36
C VAL A 445 -19.51 9.61 -15.68
N THR A 446 -19.98 8.37 -15.64
CA THR A 446 -20.39 7.61 -16.84
C THR A 446 -21.89 7.50 -17.00
N GLU A 447 -22.63 7.71 -15.91
CA GLU A 447 -24.08 7.66 -15.86
C GLU A 447 -24.53 8.61 -14.75
N THR A 448 -25.33 9.61 -15.09
CA THR A 448 -26.09 10.40 -14.11
C THR A 448 -27.56 10.10 -14.29
N LYS A 449 -28.19 9.58 -13.24
CA LYS A 449 -29.62 9.34 -13.14
C LYS A 449 -30.21 10.30 -12.11
N ILE A 450 -30.85 11.35 -12.61
CA ILE A 450 -31.64 12.27 -11.79
C ILE A 450 -32.96 11.60 -11.42
N ILE A 451 -33.36 11.72 -10.16
CA ILE A 451 -34.68 11.35 -9.66
C ILE A 451 -35.38 12.63 -9.19
N ALA A 452 -36.36 13.08 -9.96
CA ALA A 452 -37.30 14.12 -9.56
C ALA A 452 -38.71 13.55 -9.46
N ASP A 453 -39.48 14.01 -8.48
CA ASP A 453 -40.90 13.68 -8.37
C ASP A 453 -41.71 14.81 -9.01
N ASP A 454 -42.48 14.48 -10.06
CA ASP A 454 -43.39 15.42 -10.69
C ASP A 454 -44.70 15.44 -9.90
N VAL A 455 -44.86 16.51 -9.11
CA VAL A 455 -45.98 16.77 -8.18
C VAL A 455 -47.36 16.60 -8.85
N VAL A 456 -47.44 16.70 -10.17
CA VAL A 456 -48.71 16.63 -10.92
C VAL A 456 -49.14 15.19 -11.27
N TRP A 457 -48.23 14.20 -11.25
CA TRP A 457 -48.56 12.84 -11.73
C TRP A 457 -47.97 11.67 -10.92
N GLY A 458 -47.17 11.92 -9.88
CA GLY A 458 -46.52 10.84 -9.10
C GLY A 458 -45.61 9.95 -9.97
N ARG A 459 -45.09 10.51 -11.06
CA ARG A 459 -44.19 9.83 -12.00
C ARG A 459 -42.78 10.34 -11.80
N GLN A 460 -41.91 9.42 -11.42
CA GLN A 460 -40.50 9.64 -11.21
C GLN A 460 -39.79 9.96 -12.53
N ILE A 461 -39.44 11.24 -12.77
CA ILE A 461 -38.72 11.64 -13.98
C ILE A 461 -37.26 11.18 -13.84
N THR A 462 -36.80 10.40 -14.82
CA THR A 462 -35.40 9.95 -14.93
C THR A 462 -34.73 10.64 -16.13
N ARG A 463 -33.83 11.60 -15.88
CA ARG A 463 -32.93 12.14 -16.91
C ARG A 463 -31.61 11.38 -16.89
N TRP A 464 -31.11 11.07 -18.09
CA TRP A 464 -29.86 10.34 -18.32
C TRP A 464 -28.82 11.25 -18.99
N SER A 465 -27.57 11.10 -18.61
CA SER A 465 -26.41 11.55 -19.38
C SER A 465 -25.30 10.51 -19.26
N THR A 466 -24.80 10.01 -20.39
CA THR A 466 -23.72 9.02 -20.45
C THR A 466 -22.40 9.64 -20.93
N ASN A 467 -21.31 8.94 -20.64
CA ASN A 467 -20.02 9.20 -21.26
C ASN A 467 -19.62 7.92 -22.02
N ASP A 468 -19.86 7.94 -23.33
CA ASP A 468 -19.87 6.74 -24.15
C ASP A 468 -18.45 6.15 -24.30
N ASP A 469 -17.43 7.01 -24.51
CA ASP A 469 -16.00 6.65 -24.54
C ASP A 469 -15.58 5.79 -23.34
N VAL A 470 -16.04 6.16 -22.13
CA VAL A 470 -15.67 5.47 -20.88
C VAL A 470 -16.48 4.19 -20.69
N SER A 471 -17.69 4.14 -21.26
CA SER A 471 -18.56 2.96 -21.19
C SER A 471 -18.06 1.85 -22.12
N GLU A 472 -17.72 2.20 -23.37
CA GLU A 472 -17.01 1.32 -24.32
C GLU A 472 -15.68 0.82 -23.72
N TYR A 473 -14.91 1.74 -23.14
CA TYR A 473 -13.64 1.42 -22.49
C TYR A 473 -13.78 0.35 -21.39
N VAL A 474 -14.77 0.49 -20.50
CA VAL A 474 -15.03 -0.48 -19.42
C VAL A 474 -15.43 -1.84 -19.98
N GLU A 475 -16.27 -1.88 -21.02
CA GLU A 475 -16.77 -3.13 -21.60
C GLU A 475 -15.66 -3.91 -22.32
N ASN A 476 -14.81 -3.22 -23.09
CA ASN A 476 -13.64 -3.82 -23.74
C ASN A 476 -12.67 -4.47 -22.73
N VAL A 477 -12.53 -3.90 -21.52
CA VAL A 477 -11.69 -4.50 -20.46
C VAL A 477 -12.35 -5.77 -19.90
N LYS A 478 -13.67 -5.77 -19.72
CA LYS A 478 -14.40 -6.94 -19.22
C LYS A 478 -14.26 -8.15 -20.16
N GLN A 479 -14.22 -7.92 -21.47
CA GLN A 479 -14.05 -8.99 -22.46
C GLN A 479 -12.67 -9.69 -22.37
N GLU A 480 -11.60 -8.99 -21.95
CA GLU A 480 -10.27 -9.61 -21.77
C GLU A 480 -10.14 -10.44 -20.47
N ILE A 481 -11.08 -10.34 -19.53
CA ILE A 481 -11.00 -10.95 -18.19
C ILE A 481 -12.12 -11.98 -18.00
N PRO A 482 -11.83 -13.21 -17.53
CA PRO A 482 -12.88 -14.19 -17.23
C PRO A 482 -13.92 -13.64 -16.25
N GLU A 483 -15.19 -13.64 -16.64
CA GLU A 483 -16.31 -13.06 -15.88
C GLU A 483 -16.39 -13.56 -14.43
N GLU A 484 -16.07 -14.83 -14.19
CA GLU A 484 -16.00 -15.43 -12.85
C GLU A 484 -15.00 -14.72 -11.92
N GLU A 485 -13.86 -14.23 -12.43
CA GLU A 485 -12.86 -13.54 -11.62
C GLU A 485 -13.27 -12.10 -11.31
N VAL A 486 -13.94 -11.41 -12.25
CA VAL A 486 -14.52 -10.07 -12.01
C VAL A 486 -15.58 -10.16 -10.91
N LYS A 487 -16.52 -11.12 -11.03
CA LYS A 487 -17.54 -11.39 -10.01
C LYS A 487 -16.92 -11.73 -8.65
N ARG A 488 -15.94 -12.64 -8.63
CA ARG A 488 -15.23 -13.03 -7.40
C ARG A 488 -14.51 -11.86 -6.72
N ILE A 489 -13.92 -10.92 -7.46
CA ILE A 489 -13.28 -9.73 -6.88
C ILE A 489 -14.33 -8.76 -6.33
N ALA A 490 -15.44 -8.55 -7.05
CA ALA A 490 -16.55 -7.72 -6.57
C ALA A 490 -17.17 -8.27 -5.28
N GLU A 491 -17.42 -9.59 -5.19
CA GLU A 491 -17.95 -10.28 -4.00
C GLU A 491 -17.07 -10.08 -2.74
N ILE A 492 -15.75 -9.97 -2.91
CA ILE A 492 -14.80 -9.77 -1.79
C ILE A 492 -14.88 -8.33 -1.23
N ILE A 493 -15.39 -7.37 -2.00
CA ILE A 493 -15.43 -5.94 -1.63
C ILE A 493 -16.85 -5.58 -1.15
N GLN A 494 -17.17 -5.99 0.08
CA GLN A 494 -18.40 -5.61 0.77
C GLN A 494 -18.42 -4.11 1.12
N SER A 495 -18.94 -3.28 0.20
CA SER A 495 -19.60 -1.97 0.43
C SER A 495 -20.11 -1.39 -0.89
N ASP A 496 -21.33 -0.85 -0.89
CA ASP A 496 -21.91 0.09 -1.88
C ASP A 496 -21.51 -0.12 -3.35
N TYR A 497 -22.17 -1.08 -4.03
CA TYR A 497 -22.13 -1.32 -5.49
C TYR A 497 -20.80 -0.91 -6.18
N CYS A 498 -19.70 -1.50 -5.69
CA CYS A 498 -18.35 -1.18 -6.14
C CYS A 498 -17.77 -2.34 -6.96
N GLU A 499 -17.59 -2.13 -8.26
CA GLU A 499 -16.91 -3.09 -9.15
C GLU A 499 -15.44 -2.71 -9.29
N VAL A 500 -14.53 -3.69 -9.18
CA VAL A 500 -13.08 -3.48 -9.38
C VAL A 500 -12.58 -4.40 -10.47
N ILE A 501 -12.11 -3.80 -11.56
CA ILE A 501 -11.67 -4.50 -12.77
C ILE A 501 -10.14 -4.34 -12.87
N PRO A 502 -9.34 -5.39 -12.61
CA PRO A 502 -7.89 -5.29 -12.61
C PRO A 502 -7.33 -5.25 -14.04
N LEU A 503 -6.35 -4.39 -14.32
CA LEU A 503 -5.71 -4.29 -15.64
C LEU A 503 -4.46 -5.15 -15.72
N GLY A 504 -4.48 -6.16 -16.59
CA GLY A 504 -3.38 -7.09 -16.74
C GLY A 504 -3.76 -8.38 -17.46
N LYS A 505 -2.78 -9.26 -17.65
CA LYS A 505 -2.96 -10.56 -18.31
C LYS A 505 -2.37 -11.67 -17.44
N TYR A 506 -3.01 -12.83 -17.46
CA TYR A 506 -2.46 -13.99 -16.76
C TYR A 506 -1.23 -14.55 -17.47
N ALA A 507 -0.14 -14.67 -16.73
CA ALA A 507 1.10 -15.30 -17.16
C ALA A 507 1.38 -16.56 -16.33
N VAL A 508 2.30 -17.40 -16.80
CA VAL A 508 2.74 -18.61 -16.08
C VAL A 508 4.21 -18.45 -15.72
N LYS A 509 4.54 -18.59 -14.43
CA LYS A 509 5.94 -18.68 -13.95
C LYS A 509 6.18 -20.09 -13.41
N VAL A 510 7.30 -20.69 -13.78
CA VAL A 510 7.76 -21.95 -13.18
C VAL A 510 8.39 -21.63 -11.83
N HIS A 511 7.89 -22.21 -10.75
CA HIS A 511 8.44 -22.00 -9.41
C HIS A 511 9.84 -22.63 -9.31
N HIS A 512 10.87 -21.83 -9.00
CA HIS A 512 12.27 -22.23 -8.97
C HIS A 512 12.55 -23.55 -8.20
N LYS A 513 12.09 -23.66 -6.94
CA LYS A 513 12.23 -24.89 -6.11
C LYS A 513 11.36 -26.07 -6.55
N THR A 514 10.04 -25.88 -6.69
CA THR A 514 9.08 -27.00 -6.89
C THR A 514 8.83 -27.37 -8.35
N LYS A 515 9.37 -26.60 -9.31
CA LYS A 515 9.10 -26.66 -10.76
C LYS A 515 7.61 -26.61 -11.17
N LYS A 516 6.70 -26.31 -10.23
CA LYS A 516 5.27 -26.14 -10.51
C LYS A 516 5.03 -24.90 -11.36
N LYS A 517 4.20 -25.02 -12.40
CA LYS A 517 3.66 -23.88 -13.17
C LYS A 517 2.66 -23.12 -12.29
N LEU A 518 3.03 -21.94 -11.82
CA LEU A 518 2.14 -21.03 -11.10
C LEU A 518 1.57 -20.00 -12.09
N LYS A 519 0.24 -19.95 -12.20
CA LYS A 519 -0.47 -18.89 -12.91
C LYS A 519 -0.47 -17.65 -12.02
N TYR A 520 -0.03 -16.51 -12.54
CA TYR A 520 0.01 -15.24 -11.82
C TYR A 520 -0.55 -14.11 -12.71
N PHE A 521 -1.14 -13.09 -12.10
CA PHE A 521 -1.63 -11.93 -12.82
C PHE A 521 -0.45 -10.96 -13.05
N LYS A 522 -0.15 -10.66 -14.32
CA LYS A 522 0.85 -9.67 -14.71
C LYS A 522 0.11 -8.36 -15.01
N PRO A 523 0.24 -7.31 -14.17
CA PRO A 523 -0.41 -6.04 -14.42
C PRO A 523 0.13 -5.37 -15.70
N ILE A 524 -0.72 -4.58 -16.35
CA ILE A 524 -0.41 -3.75 -17.53
C ILE A 524 -0.66 -2.29 -17.16
N LYS A 525 0.11 -1.35 -17.73
CA LYS A 525 -0.07 0.08 -17.46
C LYS A 525 -1.41 0.56 -18.01
N GLN A 526 -2.10 1.39 -17.23
CA GLN A 526 -3.34 2.06 -17.62
C GLN A 526 -3.23 2.82 -18.97
N VAL A 527 -2.09 3.45 -19.25
CA VAL A 527 -1.84 4.20 -20.51
C VAL A 527 -1.74 3.28 -21.73
N GLU A 528 -0.97 2.19 -21.67
CA GLU A 528 -0.81 1.23 -22.77
C GLU A 528 -2.13 0.64 -23.27
N PHE A 529 -3.12 0.56 -22.36
CA PHE A 529 -4.45 0.06 -22.66
C PHE A 529 -5.39 1.18 -23.11
N LEU A 530 -5.33 2.38 -22.50
CA LEU A 530 -6.08 3.56 -22.97
C LEU A 530 -5.72 3.93 -24.42
N HIS A 531 -4.44 3.92 -24.78
CA HIS A 531 -3.95 4.23 -26.12
C HIS A 531 -4.61 3.38 -27.23
N LYS A 532 -4.96 2.13 -26.92
CA LYS A 532 -5.55 1.18 -27.87
C LYS A 532 -7.06 1.31 -28.01
N VAL A 533 -7.74 1.85 -27.00
CA VAL A 533 -9.20 1.80 -26.87
C VAL A 533 -9.84 3.18 -26.97
N SER A 534 -9.23 4.21 -26.37
CA SER A 534 -9.70 5.59 -26.48
C SER A 534 -8.54 6.59 -26.31
N PRO A 535 -7.93 7.06 -27.40
CA PRO A 535 -6.89 8.10 -27.37
C PRO A 535 -7.37 9.42 -26.75
N ALA A 536 -8.67 9.73 -26.83
CA ALA A 536 -9.27 10.88 -26.16
C ALA A 536 -9.22 10.73 -24.63
N LEU A 537 -9.57 9.54 -24.11
CA LEU A 537 -9.48 9.23 -22.69
C LEU A 537 -8.02 9.13 -22.20
N GLU A 538 -7.11 8.63 -23.04
CA GLU A 538 -5.66 8.67 -22.81
C GLU A 538 -5.17 10.10 -22.60
N LYS A 539 -5.47 11.03 -23.52
CA LYS A 539 -5.07 12.44 -23.42
C LYS A 539 -5.59 13.09 -22.13
N ARG A 540 -6.84 12.81 -21.74
CA ARG A 540 -7.44 13.31 -20.48
C ARG A 540 -6.76 12.71 -19.24
N TYR A 541 -6.41 11.42 -19.28
CA TYR A 541 -5.69 10.73 -18.22
C TYR A 541 -4.27 11.30 -18.03
N LEU A 542 -3.52 11.48 -19.12
CA LEU A 542 -2.19 12.09 -19.08
C LEU A 542 -2.23 13.52 -18.53
N ALA A 543 -3.16 14.36 -19.01
CA ALA A 543 -3.34 15.73 -18.51
C ALA A 543 -3.71 15.79 -17.02
N HIS A 544 -4.50 14.84 -16.51
CA HIS A 544 -4.81 14.73 -15.08
C HIS A 544 -3.56 14.50 -14.23
N TYR A 545 -2.69 13.57 -14.65
CA TYR A 545 -1.48 13.25 -13.91
C TYR A 545 -0.35 14.27 -14.10
N ASP A 546 -0.27 14.97 -15.23
CA ASP A 546 0.56 16.17 -15.37
C ASP A 546 0.10 17.27 -14.40
N ASN A 547 -1.20 17.57 -14.32
CA ASN A 547 -1.73 18.52 -13.35
C ASN A 547 -1.39 18.14 -11.88
N ILE A 548 -1.46 16.85 -11.52
CA ILE A 548 -1.00 16.39 -10.19
C ILE A 548 0.51 16.62 -10.02
N PHE A 549 1.32 16.33 -11.04
CA PHE A 549 2.75 16.57 -10.99
C PHE A 549 3.09 18.06 -10.84
N GLN A 550 2.47 18.95 -11.64
CA GLN A 550 2.65 20.40 -11.51
C GLN A 550 2.12 20.94 -10.17
N MET A 551 1.06 20.36 -9.60
CA MET A 551 0.59 20.72 -8.25
C MET A 551 1.61 20.36 -7.16
N ILE A 552 2.36 19.26 -7.32
CA ILE A 552 3.36 18.79 -6.36
C ILE A 552 4.72 19.51 -6.54
N TYR A 553 5.10 19.83 -7.79
CA TYR A 553 6.46 20.24 -8.17
C TYR A 553 6.58 21.58 -8.91
N GLY A 554 5.49 22.14 -9.45
CA GLY A 554 5.51 23.28 -10.37
C GLY A 554 5.82 24.64 -9.73
N SER A 555 5.73 24.76 -8.40
CA SER A 555 5.95 26.00 -7.66
C SER A 555 7.42 26.25 -7.29
N ASN A 556 8.31 26.21 -8.29
CA ASN A 556 9.71 26.68 -8.18
C ASN A 556 10.29 27.28 -9.48
N SER A 557 9.56 27.29 -10.60
CA SER A 557 9.87 28.13 -11.77
C SER A 557 9.12 29.45 -11.69
N ASP A 558 9.80 30.53 -12.06
CA ASP A 558 9.40 31.92 -11.80
C ASP A 558 7.96 32.29 -12.15
N THR A 559 7.39 33.19 -11.32
CA THR A 559 6.14 33.93 -11.56
C THR A 559 6.29 35.00 -12.67
N SER A 560 6.88 34.58 -13.78
CA SER A 560 6.92 35.24 -15.08
C SER A 560 7.04 34.10 -16.10
N THR A 561 5.94 33.58 -16.65
CA THR A 561 5.46 34.08 -17.95
C THR A 561 3.99 33.69 -18.16
N THR A 562 3.15 34.72 -18.26
CA THR A 562 1.99 34.88 -19.16
C THR A 562 0.85 33.84 -19.20
N GLN A 563 -0.36 34.38 -19.03
CA GLN A 563 -1.66 33.78 -19.36
C GLN A 563 -1.72 33.19 -20.79
N ILE A 564 -2.02 31.90 -20.92
CA ILE A 564 -2.77 31.32 -22.05
C ILE A 564 -3.49 30.08 -21.50
N ALA A 565 -4.78 29.79 -21.68
CA ALA A 565 -6.04 30.50 -21.95
C ALA A 565 -7.11 29.38 -22.02
N ALA A 566 -8.31 29.64 -21.49
CA ALA A 566 -9.59 28.91 -21.67
C ALA A 566 -9.56 27.37 -21.81
#